data_AF-A0A9E6VLP8-F1
#
_entry.id   AF-A0A9E6VLP8-F1
#
_cell.length_a   1.000
_cell.length_b   1.000
_cell.length_c   1.000
_cell.angle_alpha   90.00
_cell.angle_beta   90.00
_cell.angle_gamma   90.00
#
_symmetry.space_group_name_H-M   'P 1'
#
loop_
_entity.id
_entity.type
_entity.pdbx_description
1 polymer ?
#
loop_
_entity_poly.entity_id
_entity_poly.type
_entity_poly.pdbx_seq_one_letter_code
_entity_poly.pdbx_strand_id
1 'polypeptide(L)'
;LSGFDLSDVRVHYNSSQPAQLNALAYAQGGDIHVASGQEKHVPHEGWHVVQQRQGRVQPTTSVNNVAVNDNAGLETEADVMGSKAMQLKTTEFFPGNDLPGMKNTSPAQRQPVVQRALGFEFETGWKVWDYTPVRIWELGGRMGKAPDPAPLKKKDMVHNGAGFKVEADEAGGGEAELEFIIHPPVETDMRGKIDLYKRMYAATTLGDQLLRKGNEIKGAFRMNQATGVLGDQKFLIRPGDDVMGARPQVTAGIGLDKITQLGKSQGGVELPDLFRQTKTESTSLENSLQGTDISQLIHDDLKPMSEELRGLMTVIKSYLENGMRAVNYAKQLGDSFLLARTDFGGLFKLLSEDEQLFFRKNPELFVNYCLMASGFDDVGRAMEEPVLRGVWENPDDLMNSPLKKIGPTRGKWLHMITQGYDLLSSGHYKEFKDYYAGEKEEGLDKDLESMGELGGKTEEVDGRTDHKGGIFELRSAALLRQHGVIPMDQWVGFALQTHEYFQNLEGR
;
A
#
# COMPACT_ATOMS: atom_id res chain seq x y z
N LEU A 1 15.25 -9.99 -29.92
CA LEU A 1 14.10 -9.39 -29.19
C LEU A 1 13.41 -8.30 -29.97
N SER A 2 14.09 -7.21 -30.32
CA SER A 2 13.47 -6.04 -30.96
C SER A 2 13.47 -6.06 -32.49
N GLY A 3 14.39 -6.81 -33.10
CA GLY A 3 14.65 -6.74 -34.55
C GLY A 3 15.46 -5.50 -34.98
N PHE A 4 15.84 -4.63 -34.04
CA PHE A 4 16.72 -3.48 -34.27
C PHE A 4 18.17 -3.85 -33.93
N ASP A 5 19.13 -3.40 -34.76
CA ASP A 5 20.54 -3.38 -34.38
C ASP A 5 20.72 -2.38 -33.23
N LEU A 6 21.47 -2.77 -32.19
CA LEU A 6 21.81 -1.94 -31.03
C LEU A 6 23.34 -1.91 -30.80
N SER A 7 24.14 -2.37 -31.77
CA SER A 7 25.61 -2.43 -31.68
C SER A 7 26.28 -1.07 -31.52
N ASP A 8 25.59 -0.01 -31.91
CA ASP A 8 26.00 1.39 -31.78
C ASP A 8 25.55 2.05 -30.46
N VAL A 9 24.78 1.35 -29.62
CA VAL A 9 24.32 1.87 -28.33
C VAL A 9 25.46 1.87 -27.30
N ARG A 10 25.66 2.98 -26.61
CA ARG A 10 26.72 3.17 -25.61
C ARG A 10 26.11 3.27 -24.21
N VAL A 11 26.68 2.52 -23.27
CA VAL A 11 26.25 2.57 -21.86
C VAL A 11 27.33 3.25 -21.03
N HIS A 12 26.97 4.37 -20.40
CA HIS A 12 27.80 5.17 -19.51
C HIS A 12 27.48 4.81 -18.06
N TYR A 13 28.24 3.85 -17.52
CA TYR A 13 28.11 3.43 -16.12
C TYR A 13 28.69 4.47 -15.15
N ASN A 14 28.15 4.49 -13.92
CA ASN A 14 28.53 5.44 -12.86
C ASN A 14 28.40 6.91 -13.28
N SER A 15 27.42 7.21 -14.13
CA SER A 15 27.17 8.57 -14.61
C SER A 15 26.49 9.41 -13.53
N SER A 16 26.93 10.66 -13.39
CA SER A 16 26.28 11.65 -12.50
C SER A 16 25.04 12.30 -13.14
N GLN A 17 24.77 12.03 -14.42
CA GLN A 17 23.71 12.70 -15.18
C GLN A 17 22.28 12.30 -14.78
N PRO A 18 21.96 11.03 -14.45
CA PRO A 18 20.60 10.66 -14.05
C PRO A 18 20.07 11.46 -12.85
N ALA A 19 20.94 11.81 -11.90
CA ALA A 19 20.59 12.64 -10.75
C ALA A 19 20.07 14.04 -11.14
N GLN A 20 20.49 14.58 -12.28
CA GLN A 20 20.01 15.89 -12.78
C GLN A 20 18.56 15.81 -13.30
N LEU A 21 18.05 14.61 -13.55
CA LEU A 21 16.67 14.35 -13.97
C LEU A 21 15.89 13.62 -12.86
N ASN A 22 16.42 13.54 -11.64
CA ASN A 22 15.89 12.72 -10.54
C ASN A 22 15.65 11.26 -10.92
N ALA A 23 16.47 10.71 -11.82
CA ALA A 23 16.37 9.35 -12.32
C ALA A 23 17.54 8.47 -11.82
N LEU A 24 17.33 7.15 -11.81
CA LEU A 24 18.38 6.17 -11.49
C LEU A 24 19.16 5.76 -12.75
N ALA A 25 18.52 5.77 -13.90
CA ALA A 25 19.10 5.62 -15.23
C ALA A 25 18.18 6.31 -16.26
N TYR A 26 18.68 6.60 -17.46
CA TYR A 26 17.85 7.04 -18.58
C TYR A 26 18.51 6.73 -19.93
N ALA A 27 17.69 6.61 -20.98
CA ALA A 27 18.14 6.48 -22.37
C ALA A 27 17.84 7.74 -23.21
N GLN A 28 18.85 8.24 -23.93
CA GLN A 28 18.71 9.36 -24.86
C GLN A 28 19.41 9.04 -26.18
N GLY A 29 18.63 8.76 -27.22
CA GLY A 29 19.15 8.37 -28.52
C GLY A 29 19.89 7.03 -28.47
N GLY A 30 21.18 7.05 -28.80
CA GLY A 30 22.06 5.88 -28.73
C GLY A 30 22.80 5.73 -27.40
N ASP A 31 22.56 6.62 -26.43
CA ASP A 31 23.30 6.64 -25.17
C ASP A 31 22.39 6.28 -23.99
N ILE A 32 22.91 5.44 -23.09
CA ILE A 32 22.26 5.06 -21.83
C ILE A 32 23.14 5.51 -20.68
N HIS A 33 22.60 6.31 -19.75
CA HIS A 33 23.32 6.79 -18.58
C HIS A 33 22.80 6.11 -17.32
N VAL A 34 23.69 5.52 -16.54
CA VAL A 34 23.33 4.71 -15.37
C VAL A 34 24.05 5.25 -14.14
N ALA A 35 23.30 5.56 -13.07
CA ALA A 35 23.88 5.98 -11.81
C ALA A 35 24.69 4.83 -11.17
N SER A 36 25.62 5.16 -10.27
CA SER A 36 26.46 4.17 -9.60
C SER A 36 25.62 3.10 -8.89
N GLY A 37 25.85 1.82 -9.20
CA GLY A 37 25.13 0.69 -8.60
C GLY A 37 23.72 0.42 -9.15
N GLN A 38 23.35 1.01 -10.29
CA GLN A 38 22.03 0.88 -10.92
C GLN A 38 22.06 0.07 -12.23
N GLU A 39 23.06 -0.79 -12.43
CA GLU A 39 23.28 -1.57 -13.66
C GLU A 39 22.09 -2.49 -14.01
N LYS A 40 21.29 -2.86 -13.01
CA LYS A 40 20.06 -3.64 -13.18
C LYS A 40 19.02 -2.97 -14.09
N HIS A 41 19.09 -1.66 -14.29
CA HIS A 41 18.17 -0.90 -15.14
C HIS A 41 18.59 -0.89 -16.62
N VAL A 42 19.81 -1.33 -16.98
CA VAL A 42 20.28 -1.32 -18.38
C VAL A 42 19.36 -2.06 -19.37
N PRO A 43 18.77 -3.22 -19.05
CA PRO A 43 17.85 -3.90 -19.96
C PRO A 43 16.56 -3.11 -20.21
N HIS A 44 16.08 -2.39 -19.19
CA HIS A 44 14.92 -1.48 -19.26
C HIS A 44 15.23 -0.30 -20.18
N GLU A 45 16.33 0.39 -19.90
CA GLU A 45 16.80 1.53 -20.71
C GLU A 45 17.15 1.14 -22.16
N GLY A 46 17.67 -0.07 -22.36
CA GLY A 46 17.90 -0.62 -23.69
C GLY A 46 16.61 -0.78 -24.51
N TRP A 47 15.47 -1.03 -23.85
CA TRP A 47 14.18 -1.08 -24.53
C TRP A 47 13.66 0.32 -24.86
N HIS A 48 13.94 1.33 -24.05
CA HIS A 48 13.67 2.72 -24.42
C HIS A 48 14.40 3.14 -25.70
N VAL A 49 15.65 2.69 -25.90
CA VAL A 49 16.36 2.93 -27.18
C VAL A 49 15.62 2.29 -28.36
N VAL A 50 15.11 1.06 -28.19
CA VAL A 50 14.30 0.38 -29.22
C VAL A 50 13.03 1.18 -29.53
N GLN A 51 12.35 1.66 -28.51
CA GLN A 51 11.14 2.48 -28.65
C GLN A 51 11.42 3.79 -29.39
N GLN A 52 12.54 4.44 -29.09
CA GLN A 52 13.00 5.65 -29.78
C GLN A 52 13.28 5.37 -31.27
N ARG A 53 13.96 4.25 -31.59
CA ARG A 53 14.23 3.83 -32.98
C ARG A 53 12.98 3.40 -33.75
N GLN A 54 11.96 2.91 -33.06
CA GLN A 54 10.63 2.65 -33.63
C GLN A 54 9.87 3.94 -33.98
N GLY A 55 10.38 5.11 -33.59
CA GLY A 55 9.77 6.41 -33.92
C GLY A 55 8.47 6.69 -33.17
N ARG A 56 8.19 5.93 -32.10
CA ARG A 56 6.97 6.05 -31.29
C ARG A 56 7.18 6.72 -29.93
N VAL A 57 8.42 7.04 -29.59
CA VAL A 57 8.78 7.87 -28.42
C VAL A 57 8.76 9.32 -28.85
N GLN A 58 7.81 10.08 -28.31
CA GLN A 58 7.75 11.53 -28.48
C GLN A 58 7.91 12.18 -27.11
N PRO A 59 8.63 13.30 -26.97
CA PRO A 59 8.68 14.02 -25.70
C PRO A 59 7.27 14.30 -25.18
N THR A 60 6.95 13.83 -23.98
CA THR A 60 5.67 14.08 -23.30
C THR A 60 5.81 15.14 -22.20
N THR A 61 7.04 15.38 -21.74
CA THR A 61 7.38 16.40 -20.74
C THR A 61 8.80 16.94 -20.95
N SER A 62 9.21 17.88 -20.12
CA SER A 62 10.61 18.32 -20.04
C SER A 62 11.05 18.49 -18.59
N VAL A 63 12.17 17.88 -18.23
CA VAL A 63 12.81 18.05 -16.93
C VAL A 63 14.11 18.82 -17.16
N ASN A 64 14.27 19.98 -16.52
CA ASN A 64 15.45 20.83 -16.69
C ASN A 64 15.79 21.16 -18.17
N ASN A 65 14.77 21.48 -18.97
CA ASN A 65 14.86 21.73 -20.42
C ASN A 65 15.30 20.53 -21.27
N VAL A 66 15.38 19.32 -20.70
CA VAL A 66 15.59 18.07 -21.43
C VAL A 66 14.23 17.46 -21.71
N ALA A 67 13.99 17.15 -22.98
CA ALA A 67 12.79 16.48 -23.46
C ALA A 67 12.73 15.03 -22.95
N VAL A 68 11.68 14.66 -22.22
CA VAL A 68 11.48 13.35 -21.59
C VAL A 68 10.17 12.74 -22.08
N ASN A 69 10.15 11.42 -22.25
CA ASN A 69 8.94 10.64 -22.49
C ASN A 69 8.64 9.83 -21.22
N ASP A 70 7.43 9.95 -20.68
CA ASP A 70 6.95 9.29 -19.46
C ASP A 70 5.70 8.42 -19.75
N ASN A 71 5.58 7.92 -20.98
CA ASN A 71 4.41 7.14 -21.40
C ASN A 71 4.36 5.79 -20.67
N ALA A 72 3.39 5.61 -19.76
CA ALA A 72 3.25 4.40 -18.95
C ALA A 72 3.14 3.09 -19.76
N GLY A 73 2.58 3.13 -20.98
CA GLY A 73 2.54 1.98 -21.87
C GLY A 73 3.92 1.61 -22.43
N LEU A 74 4.74 2.60 -22.76
CA LEU A 74 6.14 2.42 -23.16
C LEU A 74 7.00 1.99 -21.96
N GLU A 75 6.79 2.55 -20.77
CA GLU A 75 7.45 2.10 -19.54
C GLU A 75 7.14 0.64 -19.21
N THR A 76 5.85 0.27 -19.20
CA THR A 76 5.42 -1.13 -18.96
C THR A 76 6.00 -2.08 -20.00
N GLU A 77 6.08 -1.65 -21.26
CA GLU A 77 6.70 -2.47 -22.30
C GLU A 77 8.21 -2.58 -22.09
N ALA A 78 8.90 -1.52 -21.65
CA ALA A 78 10.30 -1.54 -21.30
C ALA A 78 10.60 -2.47 -20.11
N ASP A 79 9.74 -2.48 -19.09
CA ASP A 79 9.83 -3.41 -17.96
C ASP A 79 9.71 -4.88 -18.42
N VAL A 80 8.68 -5.16 -19.22
CA VAL A 80 8.40 -6.52 -19.73
C VAL A 80 9.52 -7.00 -20.64
N MET A 81 10.00 -6.14 -21.53
CA MET A 81 10.98 -6.52 -22.54
C MET A 81 12.42 -6.50 -22.00
N GLY A 82 12.73 -5.62 -21.06
CA GLY A 82 13.95 -5.65 -20.27
C GLY A 82 14.05 -6.92 -19.43
N SER A 83 12.95 -7.35 -18.81
CA SER A 83 12.86 -8.63 -18.12
C SER A 83 13.07 -9.82 -19.06
N LYS A 84 12.46 -9.80 -20.26
CA LYS A 84 12.69 -10.82 -21.30
C LYS A 84 14.13 -10.82 -21.81
N ALA A 85 14.80 -9.66 -21.93
CA ALA A 85 16.20 -9.56 -22.34
C ALA A 85 17.14 -10.22 -21.32
N MET A 86 16.84 -10.05 -20.03
CA MET A 86 17.56 -10.73 -18.96
C MET A 86 17.34 -12.25 -18.96
N GLN A 87 16.18 -12.71 -19.42
CA GLN A 87 15.85 -14.13 -19.56
C GLN A 87 16.47 -14.78 -20.82
N LEU A 88 16.78 -14.02 -21.87
CA LEU A 88 17.40 -14.56 -23.10
C LEU A 88 18.92 -14.70 -23.02
N LYS A 89 19.58 -14.16 -21.99
CA LYS A 89 21.00 -14.41 -21.71
C LYS A 89 21.34 -15.88 -21.44
N THR A 90 20.33 -16.76 -21.32
CA THR A 90 20.48 -18.21 -21.14
C THR A 90 20.18 -19.05 -22.38
N THR A 91 19.86 -18.47 -23.53
CA THR A 91 19.63 -19.25 -24.77
C THR A 91 20.21 -18.55 -26.00
N GLU A 92 21.27 -19.14 -26.56
CA GLU A 92 21.89 -18.72 -27.83
C GLU A 92 20.86 -18.67 -28.97
N PHE A 93 20.85 -17.58 -29.76
CA PHE A 93 20.01 -17.48 -30.96
C PHE A 93 20.77 -16.91 -32.16
N PHE A 94 20.67 -17.64 -33.28
CA PHE A 94 21.12 -17.32 -34.64
C PHE A 94 20.18 -16.28 -35.32
N PRO A 95 20.64 -15.41 -36.24
CA PRO A 95 19.83 -14.31 -36.80
C PRO A 95 19.23 -14.61 -38.19
N GLY A 96 18.10 -13.97 -38.51
CA GLY A 96 17.59 -13.88 -39.89
C GLY A 96 16.24 -13.15 -40.11
N ASN A 97 16.34 -11.91 -40.60
CA ASN A 97 15.49 -11.17 -41.57
C ASN A 97 14.23 -10.35 -41.18
N ASP A 98 14.20 -9.18 -41.86
CA ASP A 98 13.37 -7.97 -41.77
C ASP A 98 11.92 -8.08 -42.30
N LEU A 99 11.09 -7.06 -42.00
CA LEU A 99 10.46 -6.13 -43.00
C LEU A 99 9.52 -5.06 -42.35
N PRO A 100 9.18 -3.95 -43.05
CA PRO A 100 8.87 -2.63 -42.46
C PRO A 100 7.45 -2.06 -42.74
N GLY A 101 7.06 -1.06 -41.93
CA GLY A 101 6.43 0.20 -42.37
C GLY A 101 4.91 0.35 -42.24
N MET A 102 4.46 1.35 -41.46
CA MET A 102 3.32 2.22 -41.86
C MET A 102 3.22 3.51 -41.02
N LYS A 103 2.73 4.56 -41.70
CA LYS A 103 2.84 5.99 -41.39
C LYS A 103 1.74 6.51 -40.46
N ASN A 104 2.11 7.57 -39.73
CA ASN A 104 1.30 8.40 -38.84
C ASN A 104 0.07 9.05 -39.50
N THR A 105 -1.04 9.06 -38.75
CA THR A 105 -2.04 10.13 -38.78
C THR A 105 -2.39 10.48 -37.33
N SER A 106 -2.07 11.71 -36.91
CA SER A 106 -2.46 12.25 -35.60
C SER A 106 -3.91 12.72 -35.61
N PRO A 107 -4.68 12.49 -34.53
CA PRO A 107 -5.69 13.43 -34.09
C PRO A 107 -5.48 13.87 -32.64
N ALA A 108 -5.54 15.19 -32.46
CA ALA A 108 -6.09 15.94 -31.33
C ALA A 108 -5.74 15.50 -29.89
N GLN A 109 -4.96 16.38 -29.27
CA GLN A 109 -4.75 16.59 -27.83
C GLN A 109 -5.97 16.21 -26.97
N ARG A 110 -5.83 15.12 -26.21
CA ARG A 110 -6.47 14.96 -24.91
C ARG A 110 -5.39 14.55 -23.93
N GLN A 111 -5.23 15.37 -22.89
CA GLN A 111 -4.23 15.21 -21.84
C GLN A 111 -4.47 13.91 -21.06
N PRO A 112 -3.44 13.15 -20.68
CA PRO A 112 -3.57 12.07 -19.70
C PRO A 112 -3.56 12.64 -18.27
N VAL A 113 -4.52 12.18 -17.49
CA VAL A 113 -4.75 12.44 -16.06
C VAL A 113 -4.08 11.29 -15.28
N VAL A 114 -3.38 11.56 -14.17
CA VAL A 114 -2.99 10.49 -13.25
C VAL A 114 -4.22 10.15 -12.42
N GLN A 115 -4.74 8.95 -12.63
CA GLN A 115 -5.97 8.50 -12.00
C GLN A 115 -5.63 7.57 -10.83
N ARG A 116 -6.24 7.87 -9.68
CA ARG A 116 -6.17 7.10 -8.43
C ARG A 116 -6.13 5.59 -8.67
N ALA A 117 -5.23 4.92 -7.94
CA ALA A 117 -5.04 3.49 -8.02
C ALA A 117 -5.46 2.79 -6.71
N LEU A 118 -6.34 1.80 -6.81
CA LEU A 118 -6.75 0.92 -5.73
C LEU A 118 -5.78 -0.26 -5.61
N GLY A 119 -5.19 -0.41 -4.43
CA GLY A 119 -4.45 -1.61 -4.05
C GLY A 119 -5.40 -2.62 -3.39
N PHE A 120 -5.23 -3.90 -3.72
CA PHE A 120 -5.98 -5.00 -3.10
C PHE A 120 -4.99 -6.04 -2.59
N GLU A 121 -5.14 -6.42 -1.33
CA GLU A 121 -4.30 -7.40 -0.64
C GLU A 121 -5.22 -8.42 0.06
N PHE A 122 -4.85 -9.70 0.01
CA PHE A 122 -5.60 -10.81 0.61
C PHE A 122 -4.64 -11.65 1.44
N GLU A 123 -4.61 -11.37 2.74
CA GLU A 123 -3.82 -12.11 3.73
C GLU A 123 -4.50 -13.44 4.04
N THR A 124 -3.87 -14.55 3.67
CA THR A 124 -4.41 -15.90 3.94
C THR A 124 -3.85 -16.47 5.24
N GLY A 125 -4.52 -17.48 5.82
CA GLY A 125 -3.94 -18.26 6.92
C GLY A 125 -2.94 -19.35 6.48
N TRP A 126 -2.65 -19.44 5.17
CA TRP A 126 -1.78 -20.48 4.62
C TRP A 126 -0.31 -20.11 4.82
N LYS A 127 0.50 -21.05 5.26
CA LYS A 127 1.88 -20.77 5.67
C LYS A 127 2.90 -21.09 4.58
N VAL A 128 4.01 -20.37 4.57
CA VAL A 128 5.09 -20.53 3.59
C VAL A 128 6.48 -20.47 4.21
N TRP A 129 7.39 -21.32 3.71
CA TRP A 129 8.81 -21.36 4.10
C TRP A 129 9.73 -21.52 2.89
N ASP A 130 11.00 -21.15 3.06
CA ASP A 130 12.08 -21.49 2.14
C ASP A 130 12.55 -22.93 2.38
N TYR A 131 12.26 -23.80 1.41
CA TYR A 131 12.66 -25.21 1.37
C TYR A 131 14.10 -25.41 0.86
N THR A 132 14.79 -24.35 0.42
CA THR A 132 16.14 -24.45 -0.15
C THR A 132 17.13 -25.23 0.74
N PRO A 133 17.18 -25.02 2.08
CA PRO A 133 18.07 -25.80 2.96
C PRO A 133 17.80 -27.31 2.90
N VAL A 134 16.53 -27.70 2.92
CA VAL A 134 16.12 -29.11 2.87
C VAL A 134 16.47 -29.72 1.51
N ARG A 135 16.23 -28.99 0.42
CA ARG A 135 16.56 -29.44 -0.94
C ARG A 135 18.07 -29.67 -1.13
N ILE A 136 18.91 -28.77 -0.61
CA ILE A 136 20.37 -28.93 -0.69
C ILE A 136 20.80 -30.21 0.03
N TRP A 137 20.21 -30.49 1.20
CA TRP A 137 20.46 -31.72 1.94
C TRP A 137 20.00 -32.98 1.20
N GLU A 138 18.82 -32.93 0.56
CA GLU A 138 18.30 -34.03 -0.27
C GLU A 138 19.23 -34.38 -1.44
N LEU A 139 19.81 -33.35 -2.09
CA LEU A 139 20.75 -33.51 -3.21
C LEU A 139 22.14 -33.95 -2.75
N GLY A 140 22.55 -33.58 -1.53
CA GLY A 140 23.85 -33.88 -0.93
C GLY A 140 24.01 -35.32 -0.38
N GLY A 141 23.11 -36.24 -0.72
CA GLY A 141 23.22 -37.65 -0.31
C GLY A 141 22.63 -37.98 1.07
N ARG A 142 21.86 -37.07 1.69
CA ARG A 142 21.03 -37.32 2.88
C ARG A 142 21.75 -37.90 4.10
N MET A 143 22.97 -37.43 4.38
CA MET A 143 23.67 -37.79 5.62
C MET A 143 23.18 -36.96 6.81
N GLY A 144 22.90 -37.61 7.94
CA GLY A 144 22.45 -36.97 9.17
C GLY A 144 20.95 -36.65 9.21
N LYS A 145 20.53 -35.80 10.15
CA LYS A 145 19.15 -35.30 10.25
C LYS A 145 18.93 -34.21 9.21
N ALA A 146 17.81 -34.25 8.49
CA ALA A 146 17.41 -33.17 7.59
C ALA A 146 17.31 -31.83 8.35
N PRO A 147 17.75 -30.71 7.75
CA PRO A 147 17.49 -29.39 8.31
C PRO A 147 15.99 -29.06 8.24
N ASP A 148 15.56 -28.11 9.04
CA ASP A 148 14.20 -27.56 8.94
C ASP A 148 14.14 -26.53 7.79
N PRO A 149 12.96 -26.32 7.16
CA PRO A 149 12.74 -25.20 6.25
C PRO A 149 13.03 -23.85 6.93
N ALA A 150 13.60 -22.90 6.18
CA ALA A 150 13.92 -21.58 6.71
C ALA A 150 12.70 -20.64 6.67
N PRO A 151 12.54 -19.74 7.64
CA PRO A 151 11.49 -18.71 7.59
C PRO A 151 11.76 -17.72 6.45
N LEU A 152 10.69 -17.19 5.86
CA LEU A 152 10.76 -16.07 4.92
C LEU A 152 10.69 -14.74 5.66
N LYS A 153 11.26 -13.69 5.05
CA LYS A 153 11.11 -12.32 5.53
C LYS A 153 9.84 -11.71 4.95
N LYS A 154 9.24 -10.77 5.68
CA LYS A 154 8.14 -9.93 5.19
C LYS A 154 8.51 -9.31 3.83
N LYS A 155 7.58 -9.38 2.87
CA LYS A 155 7.72 -8.95 1.46
C LYS A 155 8.67 -9.80 0.60
N ASP A 156 9.15 -10.95 1.08
CA ASP A 156 9.84 -11.90 0.20
C ASP A 156 8.87 -12.40 -0.88
N MET A 157 9.26 -12.24 -2.14
CA MET A 157 8.46 -12.65 -3.29
C MET A 157 8.36 -14.18 -3.37
N VAL A 158 7.14 -14.69 -3.27
CA VAL A 158 6.80 -16.12 -3.37
C VAL A 158 6.41 -16.50 -4.79
N HIS A 159 5.59 -15.69 -5.45
CA HIS A 159 5.17 -15.95 -6.83
C HIS A 159 4.83 -14.66 -7.58
N ASN A 160 5.19 -14.61 -8.85
CA ASN A 160 4.87 -13.47 -9.72
C ASN A 160 3.89 -13.90 -10.81
N GLY A 161 2.66 -13.42 -10.70
CA GLY A 161 1.55 -13.74 -11.60
C GLY A 161 1.22 -12.62 -12.58
N ALA A 162 0.26 -12.86 -13.46
CA ALA A 162 -0.18 -11.86 -14.43
C ALA A 162 -1.01 -10.75 -13.74
N GLY A 163 -0.34 -9.64 -13.37
CA GLY A 163 -0.96 -8.48 -12.72
C GLY A 163 -1.31 -8.69 -11.24
N PHE A 164 -0.68 -9.69 -10.61
CA PHE A 164 -0.69 -9.91 -9.17
C PHE A 164 0.63 -10.55 -8.75
N LYS A 165 0.95 -10.46 -7.47
CA LYS A 165 2.08 -11.14 -6.84
C LYS A 165 1.64 -11.84 -5.57
N VAL A 166 2.43 -12.80 -5.11
CA VAL A 166 2.28 -13.44 -3.80
C VAL A 166 3.54 -13.17 -3.02
N GLU A 167 3.39 -12.62 -1.82
CA GLU A 167 4.49 -12.29 -0.91
C GLU A 167 4.32 -13.03 0.41
N ALA A 168 5.43 -13.19 1.12
CA ALA A 168 5.41 -13.63 2.51
C ALA A 168 5.03 -12.44 3.41
N ASP A 169 3.98 -12.59 4.21
CA ASP A 169 3.66 -11.65 5.27
C ASP A 169 3.90 -12.24 6.67
N GLU A 170 4.06 -11.36 7.67
CA GLU A 170 4.44 -11.74 9.03
C GLU A 170 3.30 -12.46 9.77
N ALA A 171 3.58 -13.67 10.25
CA ALA A 171 2.70 -14.35 11.19
C ALA A 171 3.36 -14.52 12.57
N GLY A 172 2.53 -14.59 13.62
CA GLY A 172 3.01 -14.83 14.97
C GLY A 172 3.86 -16.10 15.08
N GLY A 173 4.94 -16.04 15.86
CA GLY A 173 5.81 -17.21 16.11
C GLY A 173 6.90 -17.46 15.05
N GLY A 174 7.12 -16.54 14.10
CA GLY A 174 8.20 -16.63 13.11
C GLY A 174 7.85 -17.43 11.85
N GLU A 175 6.57 -17.74 11.66
CA GLU A 175 6.06 -18.28 10.40
C GLU A 175 5.68 -17.14 9.45
N ALA A 176 5.66 -17.40 8.14
CA ALA A 176 5.14 -16.45 7.16
C ALA A 176 3.81 -16.94 6.59
N GLU A 177 2.87 -16.02 6.36
CA GLU A 177 1.60 -16.26 5.68
C GLU A 177 1.69 -15.89 4.19
N LEU A 178 0.93 -16.57 3.34
CA LEU A 178 0.78 -16.21 1.94
C LEU A 178 -0.17 -15.01 1.82
N GLU A 179 0.32 -13.93 1.23
CA GLU A 179 -0.45 -12.74 0.92
C GLU A 179 -0.54 -12.54 -0.59
N PHE A 180 -1.77 -12.48 -1.13
CA PHE A 180 -2.00 -12.19 -2.54
C PHE A 180 -2.21 -10.70 -2.73
N ILE A 181 -1.42 -10.08 -3.62
CA ILE A 181 -1.42 -8.64 -3.83
C ILE A 181 -1.69 -8.36 -5.30
N ILE A 182 -2.75 -7.61 -5.62
CA ILE A 182 -2.97 -7.11 -6.97
C ILE A 182 -1.95 -6.00 -7.24
N HIS A 183 -1.12 -6.22 -8.25
CA HIS A 183 0.04 -5.36 -8.51
C HIS A 183 0.30 -5.18 -10.01
N PRO A 184 0.51 -3.94 -10.48
CA PRO A 184 0.38 -2.67 -9.76
C PRO A 184 -1.07 -2.38 -9.31
N PRO A 185 -1.31 -1.42 -8.40
CA PRO A 185 -2.65 -0.93 -8.09
C PRO A 185 -3.47 -0.55 -9.35
N VAL A 186 -4.80 -0.66 -9.29
CA VAL A 186 -5.70 -0.52 -10.45
C VAL A 186 -6.45 0.81 -10.45
N GLU A 187 -6.61 1.45 -11.62
CA GLU A 187 -7.34 2.72 -11.73
C GLU A 187 -8.82 2.59 -11.29
N THR A 188 -9.42 3.65 -10.75
CA THR A 188 -10.84 3.67 -10.34
C THR A 188 -11.84 3.79 -11.50
N ASP A 189 -11.37 3.83 -12.75
CA ASP A 189 -12.23 3.95 -13.92
C ASP A 189 -12.75 2.58 -14.44
N MET A 190 -13.57 2.61 -15.50
CA MET A 190 -14.11 1.39 -16.12
C MET A 190 -13.03 0.47 -16.69
N ARG A 191 -11.89 1.01 -17.17
CA ARG A 191 -10.78 0.20 -17.69
C ARG A 191 -10.09 -0.52 -16.55
N GLY A 192 -9.85 0.18 -15.45
CA GLY A 192 -9.34 -0.38 -14.20
C GLY A 192 -10.25 -1.48 -13.64
N LYS A 193 -11.58 -1.34 -13.74
CA LYS A 193 -12.52 -2.43 -13.34
C LYS A 193 -12.32 -3.71 -14.17
N ILE A 194 -12.19 -3.57 -15.49
CA ILE A 194 -11.96 -4.71 -16.42
C ILE A 194 -10.60 -5.35 -16.15
N ASP A 195 -9.58 -4.54 -15.91
CA ASP A 195 -8.23 -5.00 -15.59
C ASP A 195 -8.19 -5.72 -14.23
N LEU A 196 -8.82 -5.14 -13.20
CA LEU A 196 -8.99 -5.76 -11.89
C LEU A 196 -9.63 -7.14 -11.99
N TYR A 197 -10.72 -7.27 -12.76
CA TYR A 197 -11.36 -8.57 -12.97
C TYR A 197 -10.39 -9.63 -13.51
N LYS A 198 -9.57 -9.28 -14.51
CA LYS A 198 -8.58 -10.22 -15.11
C LYS A 198 -7.52 -10.64 -14.10
N ARG A 199 -7.01 -9.68 -13.32
CA ARG A 199 -5.96 -9.90 -12.31
C ARG A 199 -6.47 -10.72 -11.13
N MET A 200 -7.67 -10.41 -10.64
CA MET A 200 -8.34 -11.19 -9.61
C MET A 200 -8.59 -12.62 -10.08
N TYR A 201 -9.06 -12.82 -11.32
CA TYR A 201 -9.24 -14.16 -11.89
C TYR A 201 -7.93 -14.94 -11.97
N ALA A 202 -6.83 -14.30 -12.35
CA ALA A 202 -5.51 -14.91 -12.36
C ALA A 202 -5.03 -15.30 -10.95
N ALA A 203 -5.24 -14.42 -9.97
CA ALA A 203 -4.92 -14.67 -8.56
C ALA A 203 -5.70 -15.85 -7.99
N THR A 204 -7.04 -15.87 -8.17
CA THR A 204 -7.88 -16.98 -7.70
C THR A 204 -7.62 -18.28 -8.46
N THR A 205 -7.14 -18.23 -9.70
CA THR A 205 -6.70 -19.43 -10.43
C THR A 205 -5.48 -20.09 -9.77
N LEU A 206 -4.50 -19.29 -9.33
CA LEU A 206 -3.38 -19.81 -8.55
C LEU A 206 -3.87 -20.37 -7.19
N GLY A 207 -4.73 -19.63 -6.50
CA GLY A 207 -5.33 -20.08 -5.24
C GLY A 207 -6.06 -21.43 -5.39
N ASP A 208 -6.83 -21.61 -6.47
CA ASP A 208 -7.48 -22.87 -6.83
C ASP A 208 -6.49 -24.03 -7.00
N GLN A 209 -5.36 -23.79 -7.68
CA GLN A 209 -4.31 -24.79 -7.88
C GLN A 209 -3.69 -25.21 -6.54
N LEU A 210 -3.38 -24.24 -5.68
CA LEU A 210 -2.86 -24.47 -4.35
C LEU A 210 -3.86 -25.23 -3.47
N LEU A 211 -5.14 -24.82 -3.51
CA LEU A 211 -6.21 -25.44 -2.75
C LEU A 211 -6.41 -26.91 -3.13
N ARG A 212 -6.49 -27.19 -4.44
CA ARG A 212 -6.57 -28.57 -4.96
C ARG A 212 -5.37 -29.40 -4.52
N LYS A 213 -4.16 -28.83 -4.59
CA LYS A 213 -2.94 -29.54 -4.18
C LYS A 213 -2.90 -29.83 -2.68
N GLY A 214 -3.32 -28.88 -1.86
CA GLY A 214 -3.48 -29.05 -0.42
C GLY A 214 -4.45 -30.16 -0.08
N ASN A 215 -5.60 -30.20 -0.75
CA ASN A 215 -6.63 -31.23 -0.57
C ASN A 215 -6.19 -32.63 -1.05
N GLU A 216 -5.37 -32.70 -2.11
CA GLU A 216 -4.79 -33.96 -2.61
C GLU A 216 -3.76 -34.54 -1.63
N ILE A 217 -2.80 -33.73 -1.18
CA ILE A 217 -1.68 -34.19 -0.34
C ILE A 217 -2.09 -34.33 1.14
N LYS A 218 -3.06 -33.52 1.61
CA LYS A 218 -3.46 -33.41 3.02
C LYS A 218 -2.27 -33.12 3.95
N GLY A 219 -1.39 -32.22 3.50
CA GLY A 219 -0.15 -31.89 4.19
C GLY A 219 0.61 -30.78 3.46
N ALA A 220 1.83 -30.48 3.94
CA ALA A 220 2.69 -29.50 3.30
C ALA A 220 3.20 -30.00 1.95
N PHE A 221 3.33 -29.09 0.98
CA PHE A 221 3.73 -29.41 -0.39
C PHE A 221 4.61 -28.31 -0.98
N ARG A 222 5.44 -28.67 -1.96
CA ARG A 222 6.29 -27.72 -2.68
C ARG A 222 5.41 -26.95 -3.67
N MET A 223 5.51 -25.62 -3.71
CA MET A 223 4.60 -24.78 -4.49
C MET A 223 4.57 -25.15 -5.99
N ASN A 224 5.71 -25.54 -6.56
CA ASN A 224 5.78 -26.01 -7.95
C ASN A 224 4.94 -27.26 -8.25
N GLN A 225 4.54 -28.04 -7.24
CA GLN A 225 3.64 -29.18 -7.43
C GLN A 225 2.22 -28.73 -7.76
N ALA A 226 1.84 -27.51 -7.37
CA ALA A 226 0.58 -26.88 -7.76
C ALA A 226 0.75 -26.03 -9.03
N THR A 227 1.80 -25.22 -9.11
CA THR A 227 1.96 -24.22 -10.18
C THR A 227 2.59 -24.77 -11.46
N GLY A 228 3.33 -25.88 -11.38
CA GLY A 228 4.16 -26.39 -12.47
C GLY A 228 5.40 -25.54 -12.77
N VAL A 229 5.62 -24.43 -12.06
CA VAL A 229 6.73 -23.50 -12.31
C VAL A 229 7.98 -23.95 -11.54
N LEU A 230 9.09 -24.20 -12.25
CA LEU A 230 10.32 -24.71 -11.64
C LEU A 230 10.91 -23.77 -10.59
N GLY A 231 10.74 -22.46 -10.75
CA GLY A 231 11.21 -21.44 -9.80
C GLY A 231 10.53 -21.54 -8.43
N ASP A 232 9.26 -21.93 -8.42
CA ASP A 232 8.44 -22.02 -7.20
C ASP A 232 8.82 -23.21 -6.34
N GLN A 233 9.68 -24.10 -6.84
CA GLN A 233 10.09 -25.26 -6.09
C GLN A 233 10.79 -24.85 -4.80
N LYS A 234 11.39 -23.67 -4.65
CA LYS A 234 12.02 -23.32 -3.37
C LYS A 234 11.02 -23.09 -2.23
N PHE A 235 9.72 -22.99 -2.50
CA PHE A 235 8.73 -22.69 -1.46
C PHE A 235 8.00 -23.94 -0.99
N LEU A 236 7.91 -24.10 0.34
CA LEU A 236 7.08 -25.10 1.00
C LEU A 236 5.81 -24.40 1.49
N ILE A 237 4.65 -24.86 1.03
CA ILE A 237 3.34 -24.37 1.41
C ILE A 237 2.70 -25.32 2.40
N ARG A 238 2.10 -24.79 3.47
CA ARG A 238 1.24 -25.54 4.38
C ARG A 238 -0.18 -24.96 4.33
N PRO A 239 -1.17 -25.75 3.89
CA PRO A 239 -2.57 -25.34 3.94
C PRO A 239 -3.01 -24.90 5.34
N GLY A 240 -3.80 -23.82 5.39
CA GLY A 240 -4.43 -23.34 6.62
C GLY A 240 -5.84 -23.93 6.81
N ASP A 241 -6.73 -23.68 5.85
CA ASP A 241 -8.12 -24.13 5.79
C ASP A 241 -8.44 -24.79 4.43
N ASP A 242 -9.67 -25.28 4.26
CA ASP A 242 -10.15 -25.97 3.05
C ASP A 242 -10.88 -25.04 2.05
N VAL A 243 -10.89 -23.74 2.31
CA VAL A 243 -11.54 -22.71 1.47
C VAL A 243 -10.59 -21.59 1.02
N MET A 244 -9.33 -21.60 1.47
CA MET A 244 -8.36 -20.53 1.33
C MET A 244 -8.97 -19.18 1.75
N GLY A 245 -9.42 -19.10 3.01
CA GLY A 245 -9.94 -17.86 3.56
C GLY A 245 -8.87 -16.79 3.63
N ALA A 246 -9.24 -15.55 3.29
CA ALA A 246 -8.36 -14.39 3.47
C ALA A 246 -9.05 -13.21 4.16
N ARG A 247 -8.23 -12.37 4.79
CA ARG A 247 -8.59 -11.04 5.27
C ARG A 247 -8.21 -10.02 4.20
N PRO A 248 -9.18 -9.45 3.47
CA PRO A 248 -8.90 -8.45 2.47
C PRO A 248 -8.52 -7.10 3.09
N GLN A 249 -7.58 -6.41 2.45
CA GLN A 249 -7.21 -5.03 2.72
C GLN A 249 -7.23 -4.23 1.42
N VAL A 250 -7.64 -2.97 1.50
CA VAL A 250 -7.75 -2.09 0.32
C VAL A 250 -7.05 -0.77 0.59
N THR A 251 -6.06 -0.44 -0.23
CA THR A 251 -5.36 0.85 -0.15
C THR A 251 -5.90 1.79 -1.24
N ALA A 252 -6.23 3.03 -0.87
CA ALA A 252 -6.80 4.00 -1.79
C ALA A 252 -6.52 5.46 -1.39
N GLY A 253 -6.27 6.35 -2.36
CA GLY A 253 -6.23 7.80 -2.17
C GLY A 253 -7.61 8.44 -1.99
N ILE A 254 -7.94 8.99 -0.83
CA ILE A 254 -9.26 9.57 -0.54
C ILE A 254 -9.10 11.07 -0.26
N GLY A 255 -9.88 11.90 -0.96
CA GLY A 255 -10.00 13.33 -0.64
C GLY A 255 -10.58 13.52 0.76
N LEU A 256 -10.05 14.47 1.53
CA LEU A 256 -10.53 14.68 2.90
C LEU A 256 -12.02 15.03 2.95
N ASP A 257 -12.51 15.77 1.96
CA ASP A 257 -13.93 16.12 1.77
C ASP A 257 -14.85 14.90 1.55
N LYS A 258 -14.29 13.74 1.18
CA LYS A 258 -15.03 12.48 0.99
C LYS A 258 -15.04 11.59 2.23
N ILE A 259 -14.22 11.86 3.25
CA ILE A 259 -14.08 10.98 4.43
C ILE A 259 -15.43 10.80 5.15
N THR A 260 -16.19 11.88 5.33
CA THR A 260 -17.52 11.84 6.00
C THR A 260 -18.61 11.15 5.17
N GLN A 261 -18.30 10.82 3.91
CA GLN A 261 -19.17 10.08 3.00
C GLN A 261 -18.85 8.58 3.01
N LEU A 262 -17.71 8.17 3.56
CA LEU A 262 -17.36 6.77 3.70
C LEU A 262 -18.39 6.04 4.58
N GLY A 263 -18.76 4.82 4.18
CA GLY A 263 -19.79 4.01 4.83
C GLY A 263 -21.20 4.25 4.30
N LYS A 264 -21.50 5.43 3.74
CA LYS A 264 -22.78 5.72 3.08
C LYS A 264 -22.84 5.05 1.70
N SER A 265 -24.04 4.70 1.23
CA SER A 265 -24.21 4.20 -0.14
C SER A 265 -23.78 5.24 -1.17
N GLN A 266 -23.02 4.82 -2.18
CA GLN A 266 -22.50 5.64 -3.27
C GLN A 266 -23.10 5.13 -4.59
N GLY A 267 -23.97 5.90 -5.23
CA GLY A 267 -24.64 5.48 -6.47
C GLY A 267 -25.51 4.21 -6.31
N GLY A 268 -26.01 3.93 -5.10
CA GLY A 268 -26.72 2.68 -4.79
C GLY A 268 -25.80 1.49 -4.46
N VAL A 269 -24.47 1.70 -4.53
CA VAL A 269 -23.47 0.69 -4.17
C VAL A 269 -23.01 0.90 -2.74
N GLU A 270 -23.00 -0.20 -2.02
CA GLU A 270 -22.61 -0.26 -0.63
C GLU A 270 -21.17 -0.75 -0.52
N LEU A 271 -20.38 -0.13 0.35
CA LEU A 271 -19.06 -0.64 0.71
C LEU A 271 -19.22 -2.03 1.33
N PRO A 272 -18.35 -3.03 1.06
CA PRO A 272 -18.55 -4.38 1.58
C PRO A 272 -18.77 -4.40 3.10
N ASP A 273 -19.75 -5.19 3.54
CA ASP A 273 -20.13 -5.31 4.96
C ASP A 273 -18.98 -5.74 5.87
N LEU A 274 -17.97 -6.36 5.30
CA LEU A 274 -16.72 -6.74 5.97
C LEU A 274 -16.03 -5.53 6.64
N PHE A 275 -16.22 -4.34 6.09
CA PHE A 275 -15.71 -3.08 6.65
C PHE A 275 -16.68 -2.41 7.64
N ARG A 276 -17.90 -2.94 7.81
CA ARG A 276 -19.00 -2.27 8.56
C ARG A 276 -19.42 -2.95 9.86
N GLN A 277 -18.99 -4.18 10.15
CA GLN A 277 -19.46 -4.93 11.32
C GLN A 277 -18.51 -4.71 12.52
N THR A 278 -18.98 -4.26 13.69
CA THR A 278 -19.83 -5.04 14.60
C THR A 278 -21.07 -4.28 15.11
N LYS A 279 -22.25 -4.89 14.96
CA LYS A 279 -23.55 -4.34 15.39
C LYS A 279 -23.84 -4.42 16.90
N THR A 280 -22.89 -4.89 17.72
CA THR A 280 -23.18 -5.18 19.14
C THR A 280 -22.33 -4.45 20.18
N GLU A 281 -21.10 -4.00 19.92
CA GLU A 281 -20.29 -3.34 20.98
C GLU A 281 -19.29 -2.26 20.53
N SER A 282 -19.40 -1.72 19.32
CA SER A 282 -18.62 -0.52 18.96
C SER A 282 -19.53 0.43 18.20
N THR A 283 -19.56 1.67 18.68
CA THR A 283 -20.01 2.88 18.00
C THR A 283 -19.97 2.61 16.50
N SER A 284 -21.13 2.47 15.85
CA SER A 284 -21.16 2.11 14.42
C SER A 284 -20.22 3.04 13.66
N LEU A 285 -19.62 2.55 12.58
CA LEU A 285 -18.86 3.38 11.64
C LEU A 285 -19.57 4.71 11.33
N GLU A 286 -20.91 4.67 11.26
CA GLU A 286 -21.75 5.86 11.12
C GLU A 286 -21.72 6.78 12.35
N ASN A 287 -21.76 6.26 13.58
CA ASN A 287 -21.72 7.06 14.82
C ASN A 287 -20.35 7.71 15.08
N SER A 288 -19.22 7.05 14.74
CA SER A 288 -17.89 7.67 14.86
C SER A 288 -17.73 8.81 13.84
N LEU A 289 -18.24 8.63 12.62
CA LEU A 289 -18.18 9.62 11.53
C LEU A 289 -19.26 10.73 11.62
N GLN A 290 -20.42 10.48 12.22
CA GLN A 290 -21.59 11.41 12.21
C GLN A 290 -21.88 12.08 13.56
N GLY A 291 -21.22 11.69 14.64
CA GLY A 291 -21.71 11.94 16.00
C GLY A 291 -21.54 13.35 16.60
N THR A 292 -20.78 14.27 16.02
CA THR A 292 -20.55 15.58 16.66
C THR A 292 -20.58 16.72 15.66
N ASP A 293 -21.63 17.53 15.67
CA ASP A 293 -21.63 18.82 14.95
C ASP A 293 -20.73 19.82 15.68
N ILE A 294 -19.44 19.75 15.38
CA ILE A 294 -18.44 20.66 15.93
C ILE A 294 -18.45 22.05 15.28
N SER A 295 -19.30 22.28 14.27
CA SER A 295 -19.38 23.60 13.61
C SER A 295 -19.79 24.71 14.57
N GLN A 296 -20.46 24.36 15.68
CA GLN A 296 -20.83 25.30 16.74
C GLN A 296 -19.68 25.60 17.71
N LEU A 297 -18.67 24.72 17.78
CA LEU A 297 -17.54 24.81 18.72
C LEU A 297 -16.32 25.54 18.12
N ILE A 298 -16.25 25.64 16.79
CA ILE A 298 -15.14 26.30 16.10
C ILE A 298 -15.23 27.83 16.17
N HIS A 299 -14.07 28.47 16.12
CA HIS A 299 -13.92 29.92 16.08
C HIS A 299 -14.64 30.51 14.87
N ASP A 300 -15.21 31.72 15.01
CA ASP A 300 -16.01 32.35 13.94
C ASP A 300 -15.21 32.58 12.65
N ASP A 301 -13.90 32.86 12.77
CA ASP A 301 -13.00 33.01 11.61
C ASP A 301 -12.82 31.72 10.79
N LEU A 302 -13.20 30.56 11.35
CA LEU A 302 -13.21 29.26 10.67
C LEU A 302 -14.60 28.86 10.19
N LYS A 303 -15.62 29.71 10.36
CA LYS A 303 -16.99 29.41 9.90
C LYS A 303 -17.21 29.91 8.47
N PRO A 304 -17.75 29.05 7.57
CA PRO A 304 -18.08 27.65 7.78
C PRO A 304 -16.83 26.75 7.72
N MET A 305 -16.81 25.70 8.54
CA MET A 305 -15.76 24.67 8.47
C MET A 305 -15.75 24.00 7.10
N SER A 306 -14.57 23.86 6.49
CA SER A 306 -14.43 23.11 5.24
C SER A 306 -14.75 21.63 5.42
N GLU A 307 -15.11 20.96 4.32
CA GLU A 307 -15.35 19.51 4.34
C GLU A 307 -14.03 18.73 4.53
N GLU A 308 -12.91 19.29 4.08
CA GLU A 308 -11.57 18.76 4.27
C GLU A 308 -11.17 18.76 5.74
N LEU A 309 -11.43 19.86 6.45
CA LEU A 309 -11.18 19.96 7.89
C LEU A 309 -12.09 19.00 8.67
N ARG A 310 -13.37 18.90 8.29
CA ARG A 310 -14.28 17.86 8.84
C ARG A 310 -13.71 16.47 8.64
N GLY A 311 -13.25 16.16 7.43
CA GLY A 311 -12.64 14.89 7.08
C GLY A 311 -11.41 14.57 7.92
N LEU A 312 -10.45 15.49 8.02
CA LEU A 312 -9.26 15.31 8.84
C LEU A 312 -9.60 15.05 10.31
N MET A 313 -10.47 15.88 10.89
CA MET A 313 -10.90 15.72 12.27
C MET A 313 -11.64 14.41 12.51
N THR A 314 -12.35 13.92 11.49
CA THR A 314 -13.05 12.63 11.54
C THR A 314 -12.07 11.46 11.60
N VAL A 315 -10.99 11.48 10.80
CA VAL A 315 -9.93 10.45 10.89
C VAL A 315 -9.23 10.52 12.25
N ILE A 316 -8.89 11.73 12.72
CA ILE A 316 -8.25 11.94 14.04
C ILE A 316 -9.13 11.40 15.16
N LYS A 317 -10.44 11.70 15.13
CA LYS A 317 -11.42 11.21 16.11
C LYS A 317 -11.40 9.70 16.21
N SER A 318 -11.38 8.99 15.07
CA SER A 318 -11.30 7.52 15.07
C SER A 318 -10.05 7.02 15.82
N TYR A 319 -8.91 7.68 15.65
CA TYR A 319 -7.66 7.29 16.33
C TYR A 319 -7.72 7.55 17.83
N LEU A 320 -8.27 8.70 18.22
CA LEU A 320 -8.44 9.06 19.63
C LEU A 320 -9.41 8.11 20.35
N GLU A 321 -10.53 7.76 19.71
CA GLU A 321 -11.52 6.82 20.26
C GLU A 321 -10.94 5.41 20.41
N ASN A 322 -10.25 4.91 19.37
CA ASN A 322 -9.63 3.58 19.40
C ASN A 322 -8.48 3.52 20.41
N GLY A 323 -7.73 4.61 20.54
CA GLY A 323 -6.62 4.74 21.48
C GLY A 323 -7.04 4.69 22.95
N MET A 324 -8.33 4.84 23.28
CA MET A 324 -8.84 4.64 24.65
C MET A 324 -8.78 3.17 25.11
N ARG A 325 -8.70 2.22 24.18
CA ARG A 325 -8.61 0.78 24.47
C ARG A 325 -7.15 0.33 24.44
N ALA A 326 -6.83 -0.69 25.24
CA ALA A 326 -5.56 -1.39 25.09
C ALA A 326 -5.63 -2.26 23.83
N VAL A 327 -4.54 -2.31 23.08
CA VAL A 327 -4.45 -3.00 21.78
C VAL A 327 -3.35 -4.06 21.79
N ASN A 328 -3.40 -5.01 20.87
CA ASN A 328 -2.37 -6.03 20.70
C ASN A 328 -1.15 -5.49 19.92
N TYR A 329 -1.37 -4.47 19.08
CA TYR A 329 -0.33 -3.77 18.32
C TYR A 329 -0.86 -2.38 17.88
N ALA A 330 0.02 -1.43 17.59
CA ALA A 330 -0.39 -0.03 17.40
C ALA A 330 -1.32 0.21 16.19
N LYS A 331 -1.19 -0.60 15.12
CA LYS A 331 -2.03 -0.47 13.91
C LYS A 331 -3.52 -0.67 14.18
N GLN A 332 -3.87 -1.26 15.33
CA GLN A 332 -5.27 -1.38 15.74
C GLN A 332 -5.96 -0.04 16.01
N LEU A 333 -5.22 1.08 16.05
CA LEU A 333 -5.80 2.43 15.95
C LEU A 333 -6.59 2.64 14.65
N GLY A 334 -6.21 1.97 13.56
CA GLY A 334 -6.91 1.98 12.28
C GLY A 334 -7.87 0.80 12.07
N ASP A 335 -7.92 -0.18 13.00
CA ASP A 335 -8.72 -1.41 12.84
C ASP A 335 -10.24 -1.17 12.87
N SER A 336 -10.69 0.03 13.26
CA SER A 336 -12.11 0.36 13.27
C SER A 336 -12.68 0.65 11.89
N PHE A 337 -11.84 0.91 10.88
CA PHE A 337 -12.24 1.02 9.46
C PHE A 337 -11.12 1.51 8.53
N LEU A 338 -10.39 2.55 8.95
CA LEU A 338 -9.52 3.35 8.08
C LEU A 338 -8.18 3.66 8.77
N LEU A 339 -7.10 3.12 8.23
CA LEU A 339 -5.74 3.42 8.63
C LEU A 339 -5.14 4.48 7.67
N ALA A 340 -4.55 5.55 8.21
CA ALA A 340 -3.86 6.56 7.42
C ALA A 340 -2.46 6.04 7.10
N ARG A 341 -2.18 5.90 5.80
CA ARG A 341 -0.85 5.54 5.27
C ARG A 341 -0.05 6.80 4.96
N THR A 342 -0.73 7.87 4.53
CA THR A 342 -0.21 9.25 4.62
C THR A 342 -0.17 9.69 6.08
N ASP A 343 0.93 10.29 6.50
CA ASP A 343 1.06 10.80 7.86
C ASP A 343 0.13 12.00 8.12
N PHE A 344 -0.29 12.20 9.37
CA PHE A 344 -1.25 13.26 9.70
C PHE A 344 -0.74 14.69 9.45
N GLY A 345 0.57 14.91 9.47
CA GLY A 345 1.17 16.19 9.06
C GLY A 345 1.04 16.43 7.55
N GLY A 346 1.15 15.36 6.75
CA GLY A 346 0.81 15.32 5.32
C GLY A 346 -0.67 15.58 5.07
N LEU A 347 -1.56 14.93 5.83
CA LEU A 347 -3.01 15.16 5.73
C LEU A 347 -3.38 16.60 6.09
N PHE A 348 -2.76 17.19 7.12
CA PHE A 348 -2.98 18.59 7.50
C PHE A 348 -2.59 19.57 6.37
N LYS A 349 -1.58 19.24 5.56
CA LYS A 349 -1.17 20.05 4.39
C LYS A 349 -2.17 20.01 3.23
N LEU A 350 -3.17 19.12 3.27
CA LEU A 350 -4.27 19.08 2.31
C LEU A 350 -5.40 20.07 2.64
N LEU A 351 -5.39 20.70 3.82
CA LEU A 351 -6.32 21.78 4.14
C LEU A 351 -6.00 23.05 3.33
N SER A 352 -6.95 24.00 3.30
CA SER A 352 -6.70 25.31 2.70
C SER A 352 -5.53 26.05 3.37
N GLU A 353 -4.84 26.93 2.64
CA GLU A 353 -3.74 27.72 3.20
C GLU A 353 -4.19 28.56 4.41
N ASP A 354 -5.42 29.06 4.38
CA ASP A 354 -6.02 29.85 5.47
C ASP A 354 -6.22 29.03 6.74
N GLU A 355 -6.77 27.81 6.63
CA GLU A 355 -6.93 26.90 7.77
C GLU A 355 -5.58 26.44 8.32
N GLN A 356 -4.62 26.13 7.44
CA GLN A 356 -3.26 25.79 7.85
C GLN A 356 -2.62 26.94 8.62
N LEU A 357 -2.73 28.17 8.12
CA LEU A 357 -2.19 29.36 8.76
C LEU A 357 -2.87 29.64 10.10
N PHE A 358 -4.19 29.49 10.16
CA PHE A 358 -4.97 29.68 11.37
C PHE A 358 -4.52 28.73 12.48
N PHE A 359 -4.44 27.42 12.21
CA PHE A 359 -4.07 26.44 13.22
C PHE A 359 -2.57 26.42 13.54
N ARG A 360 -1.69 26.80 12.60
CA ARG A 360 -0.27 27.03 12.93
C ARG A 360 -0.08 28.17 13.93
N LYS A 361 -0.89 29.23 13.82
CA LYS A 361 -0.89 30.36 14.77
C LYS A 361 -1.60 30.03 16.09
N ASN A 362 -2.57 29.12 16.05
CA ASN A 362 -3.42 28.76 17.17
C ASN A 362 -3.49 27.24 17.39
N PRO A 363 -2.36 26.56 17.66
CA PRO A 363 -2.32 25.09 17.72
C PRO A 363 -3.18 24.53 18.86
N GLU A 364 -3.30 25.25 19.97
CA GLU A 364 -4.17 24.87 21.10
C GLU A 364 -5.65 24.77 20.70
N LEU A 365 -6.11 25.60 19.75
CA LEU A 365 -7.47 25.50 19.25
C LEU A 365 -7.68 24.19 18.48
N PHE A 366 -6.70 23.77 17.66
CA PHE A 366 -6.77 22.50 16.94
C PHE A 366 -6.84 21.30 17.92
N VAL A 367 -5.99 21.31 18.94
CA VAL A 367 -5.97 20.30 20.02
C VAL A 367 -7.34 20.24 20.69
N ASN A 368 -7.85 21.38 21.15
CA ASN A 368 -9.13 21.47 21.84
C ASN A 368 -10.29 20.97 20.97
N TYR A 369 -10.34 21.40 19.71
CA TYR A 369 -11.41 20.98 18.79
C TYR A 369 -11.39 19.48 18.53
N CYS A 370 -10.21 18.88 18.30
CA CYS A 370 -10.10 17.44 18.08
C CYS A 370 -10.53 16.63 19.32
N LEU A 371 -10.13 17.07 20.51
CA LEU A 371 -10.49 16.39 21.76
C LEU A 371 -11.99 16.54 22.08
N MET A 372 -12.55 17.74 21.95
CA MET A 372 -13.99 17.97 22.13
C MET A 372 -14.82 17.19 21.10
N ALA A 373 -14.39 17.16 19.83
CA ALA A 373 -15.04 16.36 18.77
C ALA A 373 -15.11 14.87 19.12
N SER A 374 -14.12 14.40 19.87
CA SER A 374 -13.96 13.00 20.30
C SER A 374 -14.61 12.70 21.65
N GLY A 375 -15.40 13.64 22.20
CA GLY A 375 -16.18 13.44 23.43
C GLY A 375 -15.40 13.57 24.73
N PHE A 376 -14.21 14.19 24.73
CA PHE A 376 -13.48 14.47 25.96
C PHE A 376 -13.99 15.76 26.62
N ASP A 377 -14.69 15.62 27.75
CA ASP A 377 -15.22 16.75 28.52
C ASP A 377 -14.12 17.56 29.24
N ASP A 378 -13.09 16.88 29.76
CA ASP A 378 -11.92 17.49 30.39
C ASP A 378 -10.72 17.46 29.44
N VAL A 379 -10.66 18.47 28.58
CA VAL A 379 -9.63 18.61 27.54
C VAL A 379 -8.23 18.74 28.15
N GLY A 380 -8.10 19.47 29.27
CA GLY A 380 -6.82 19.68 29.94
C GLY A 380 -6.23 18.40 30.53
N ARG A 381 -7.08 17.50 31.03
CA ARG A 381 -6.64 16.15 31.38
C ARG A 381 -6.37 15.29 30.13
N ALA A 382 -7.27 15.31 29.17
CA ALA A 382 -7.19 14.45 28.00
C ALA A 382 -5.91 14.69 27.18
N MET A 383 -5.43 15.93 27.11
CA MET A 383 -4.21 16.28 26.37
C MET A 383 -2.91 15.70 26.98
N GLU A 384 -2.88 15.46 28.29
CA GLU A 384 -1.72 14.91 29.01
C GLU A 384 -1.69 13.37 28.97
N GLU A 385 -2.81 12.74 28.64
CA GLU A 385 -2.90 11.29 28.50
C GLU A 385 -2.35 10.82 27.14
N PRO A 386 -1.80 9.58 27.07
CA PRO A 386 -1.27 9.04 25.83
C PRO A 386 -2.37 8.87 24.77
N VAL A 387 -2.00 8.99 23.49
CA VAL A 387 -2.91 8.66 22.39
C VAL A 387 -3.36 7.20 22.52
N LEU A 388 -2.41 6.30 22.77
CA LEU A 388 -2.63 4.88 23.02
C LEU A 388 -2.61 4.58 24.52
N ARG A 389 -3.69 3.99 25.04
CA ARG A 389 -3.74 3.50 26.42
C ARG A 389 -2.60 2.54 26.74
N GLY A 390 -2.23 1.70 25.78
CA GLY A 390 -1.10 0.79 25.86
C GLY A 390 -1.22 -0.38 24.89
N VAL A 391 -0.09 -1.02 24.63
CA VAL A 391 0.03 -2.26 23.85
C VAL A 391 0.34 -3.41 24.78
N TRP A 392 -0.34 -4.54 24.64
CA TRP A 392 0.00 -5.75 25.40
C TRP A 392 1.37 -6.28 25.00
N GLU A 393 2.28 -6.48 25.94
CA GLU A 393 3.60 -7.08 25.66
C GLU A 393 3.49 -8.52 25.15
N ASN A 394 2.45 -9.23 25.57
CA ASN A 394 2.11 -10.58 25.14
C ASN A 394 0.60 -10.70 24.89
N PRO A 395 0.15 -10.47 23.64
CA PRO A 395 -1.26 -10.59 23.26
C PRO A 395 -1.87 -11.98 23.47
N ASP A 396 -1.04 -13.03 23.58
CA ASP A 396 -1.49 -14.41 23.77
C ASP A 396 -1.78 -14.76 25.24
N ASP A 397 -1.32 -13.93 26.19
CA ASP A 397 -1.58 -14.08 27.63
C ASP A 397 -2.01 -12.75 28.27
N LEU A 398 -3.20 -12.27 27.86
CA LEU A 398 -3.78 -11.02 28.35
C LEU A 398 -3.98 -10.96 29.87
N MET A 399 -4.01 -12.11 30.56
CA MET A 399 -4.22 -12.15 32.02
C MET A 399 -2.97 -11.81 32.81
N ASN A 400 -1.79 -12.09 32.25
CA ASN A 400 -0.51 -11.81 32.92
C ASN A 400 0.36 -10.81 32.18
N SER A 401 -0.01 -10.40 30.96
CA SER A 401 0.74 -9.45 30.16
C SER A 401 0.61 -8.03 30.72
N PRO A 402 1.72 -7.32 30.98
CA PRO A 402 1.67 -5.89 31.27
C PRO A 402 1.35 -5.07 30.01
N LEU A 403 0.85 -3.85 30.23
CA LEU A 403 0.69 -2.85 29.17
C LEU A 403 1.96 -2.04 29.00
N LYS A 404 2.53 -2.11 27.80
CA LYS A 404 3.56 -1.19 27.34
C LYS A 404 2.91 0.11 26.91
N LYS A 405 3.27 1.23 27.55
CA LYS A 405 2.85 2.55 27.07
C LYS A 405 3.69 2.94 25.86
N ILE A 406 3.03 3.37 24.79
CA ILE A 406 3.73 3.75 23.56
C ILE A 406 3.22 5.08 23.00
N GLY A 407 4.13 5.82 22.35
CA GLY A 407 3.81 7.03 21.60
C GLY A 407 3.61 8.30 22.45
N PRO A 408 3.17 9.40 21.80
CA PRO A 408 2.99 10.71 22.42
C PRO A 408 1.73 10.80 23.29
N THR A 409 1.65 11.89 24.08
CA THR A 409 0.37 12.38 24.61
C THR A 409 -0.52 12.91 23.49
N ARG A 410 -1.85 12.92 23.70
CA ARG A 410 -2.80 13.45 22.71
C ARG A 410 -2.50 14.90 22.37
N GLY A 411 -2.18 15.73 23.37
CA GLY A 411 -1.82 17.13 23.18
C GLY A 411 -0.59 17.30 22.30
N LYS A 412 0.50 16.57 22.59
CA LYS A 412 1.74 16.64 21.79
C LYS A 412 1.52 16.20 20.35
N TRP A 413 0.78 15.10 20.15
CA TRP A 413 0.49 14.61 18.80
C TRP A 413 -0.32 15.62 17.98
N LEU A 414 -1.46 16.07 18.51
CA LEU A 414 -2.36 17.00 17.84
C LEU A 414 -1.68 18.36 17.59
N HIS A 415 -0.88 18.84 18.53
CA HIS A 415 -0.08 20.05 18.35
C HIS A 415 0.86 19.91 17.16
N MET A 416 1.63 18.82 17.09
CA MET A 416 2.63 18.62 16.04
C MET A 416 2.03 18.42 14.65
N ILE A 417 0.80 17.91 14.55
CA ILE A 417 0.06 17.86 13.27
C ILE A 417 -0.05 19.26 12.66
N THR A 418 -0.36 20.28 13.47
CA THR A 418 -0.45 21.66 12.97
C THR A 418 0.89 22.19 12.45
N GLN A 419 1.99 21.65 12.96
CA GLN A 419 3.35 21.97 12.54
C GLN A 419 3.79 21.14 11.32
N GLY A 420 2.93 20.26 10.82
CA GLY A 420 3.17 19.43 9.64
C GLY A 420 3.93 18.14 9.92
N TYR A 421 3.92 17.66 11.17
CA TYR A 421 4.56 16.42 11.61
C TYR A 421 3.55 15.47 12.24
N ASP A 422 3.81 14.16 12.15
CA ASP A 422 2.96 13.14 12.74
C ASP A 422 3.74 12.29 13.74
N LEU A 423 3.56 12.59 15.02
CA LEU A 423 4.24 11.88 16.11
C LEU A 423 3.82 10.41 16.28
N LEU A 424 2.78 9.94 15.59
CA LEU A 424 2.44 8.52 15.52
C LEU A 424 3.16 7.79 14.39
N SER A 425 3.83 8.49 13.47
CA SER A 425 4.63 7.87 12.41
C SER A 425 6.02 7.50 12.91
N SER A 426 6.56 6.34 12.54
CA SER A 426 7.91 5.91 12.96
C SER A 426 9.01 6.88 12.50
N GLY A 427 8.85 7.49 11.33
CA GLY A 427 9.78 8.49 10.81
C GLY A 427 9.91 9.70 11.74
N HIS A 428 8.81 10.40 12.00
CA HIS A 428 8.83 11.58 12.87
C HIS A 428 9.02 11.21 14.34
N TYR A 429 8.55 10.04 14.78
CA TYR A 429 8.82 9.56 16.14
C TYR A 429 10.33 9.49 16.43
N LYS A 430 11.10 8.91 15.51
CA LYS A 430 12.58 8.85 15.63
C LYS A 430 13.21 10.23 15.63
N GLU A 431 12.72 11.13 14.79
CA GLU A 431 13.23 12.50 14.68
C GLU A 431 13.00 13.32 15.96
N PHE A 432 11.82 13.18 16.57
CA PHE A 432 11.41 13.99 17.71
C PHE A 432 11.57 13.30 19.06
N LYS A 433 12.19 12.11 19.15
CA LYS A 433 12.26 11.28 20.37
C LYS A 433 12.54 12.04 21.68
N ASP A 434 13.42 13.03 21.66
CA ASP A 434 13.80 13.80 22.86
C ASP A 434 12.65 14.72 23.34
N TYR A 435 11.73 15.09 22.44
CA TYR A 435 10.48 15.80 22.76
C TYR A 435 9.48 14.91 23.52
N TYR A 436 9.67 13.59 23.50
CA TYR A 436 8.87 12.60 24.22
C TYR A 436 9.47 12.21 25.58
N ALA A 437 10.68 12.68 25.92
CA ALA A 437 11.47 12.18 27.04
C ALA A 437 10.73 12.30 28.39
N GLY A 438 10.33 11.15 28.93
CA GLY A 438 9.62 10.98 30.20
C GLY A 438 9.37 9.52 30.61
N GLU A 439 9.34 8.56 29.67
CA GLU A 439 9.17 7.13 29.94
C GLU A 439 10.14 6.29 29.09
N LYS A 440 10.56 5.12 29.57
CA LYS A 440 11.64 4.29 28.98
C LYS A 440 11.38 3.96 27.50
N GLU A 441 12.36 4.24 26.65
CA GLU A 441 12.21 4.33 25.19
C GLU A 441 12.40 3.03 24.38
N GLU A 442 12.74 1.90 24.99
CA GLU A 442 13.19 0.73 24.21
C GLU A 442 12.05 0.06 23.39
N GLY A 443 12.23 0.06 22.06
CA GLY A 443 11.41 -0.70 21.10
C GLY A 443 10.12 -0.04 20.62
N LEU A 444 9.92 1.25 20.89
CA LEU A 444 8.71 2.01 20.50
C LEU A 444 8.61 2.30 19.00
N ASP A 445 9.76 2.42 18.33
CA ASP A 445 9.85 2.79 16.92
C ASP A 445 9.38 1.67 15.97
N LYS A 446 9.55 0.42 16.40
CA LYS A 446 9.01 -0.78 15.73
C LYS A 446 7.50 -0.88 15.85
N ASP A 447 6.96 -0.55 17.03
CA ASP A 447 5.51 -0.60 17.27
C ASP A 447 4.76 0.42 16.37
N LEU A 448 5.43 1.51 15.99
CA LEU A 448 4.88 2.57 15.13
C LEU A 448 5.29 2.46 13.64
N GLU A 449 6.06 1.44 13.24
CA GLU A 449 6.71 1.36 11.91
C GLU A 449 5.74 1.47 10.73
N SER A 450 4.49 1.02 10.89
CA SER A 450 3.48 1.05 9.82
C SER A 450 2.46 2.18 9.92
N MET A 451 2.58 3.06 10.93
CA MET A 451 1.71 4.23 11.07
C MET A 451 2.26 5.36 10.20
N GLY A 452 1.45 5.91 9.28
CA GLY A 452 1.93 6.96 8.37
C GLY A 452 3.14 6.53 7.51
N GLU A 453 3.22 5.24 7.14
CA GLU A 453 4.41 4.62 6.50
C GLU A 453 4.81 5.27 5.16
N LEU A 454 3.88 6.01 4.51
CA LEU A 454 4.15 6.75 3.29
C LEU A 454 4.61 8.20 3.53
N GLY A 455 4.72 8.63 4.79
CA GLY A 455 4.99 10.01 5.15
C GLY A 455 3.99 10.96 4.51
N GLY A 456 4.47 12.11 4.03
CA GLY A 456 3.62 13.13 3.41
C GLY A 456 3.16 12.83 1.98
N LYS A 457 3.34 11.60 1.48
CA LYS A 457 2.89 11.21 0.13
C LYS A 457 1.37 11.27 0.04
N THR A 458 0.86 11.74 -1.09
CA THR A 458 -0.55 11.91 -1.40
C THR A 458 -0.83 11.37 -2.81
N GLU A 459 -2.11 11.29 -3.17
CA GLU A 459 -2.56 10.80 -4.48
C GLU A 459 -3.52 11.79 -5.13
N GLU A 460 -3.61 11.78 -6.47
CA GLU A 460 -4.63 12.55 -7.20
C GLU A 460 -6.01 11.92 -7.04
N VAL A 461 -7.01 12.73 -6.73
CA VAL A 461 -8.39 12.28 -6.48
C VAL A 461 -9.37 13.02 -7.40
N ASP A 462 -10.59 12.48 -7.54
CA ASP A 462 -11.64 12.95 -8.47
C ASP A 462 -11.25 13.02 -9.95
N GLY A 463 -10.04 12.60 -10.32
CA GLY A 463 -9.53 12.67 -11.69
C GLY A 463 -9.07 14.07 -12.07
N ARG A 464 -8.69 14.84 -11.05
CA ARG A 464 -8.20 16.19 -11.19
C ARG A 464 -6.79 16.26 -10.59
N THR A 465 -5.85 16.76 -11.37
CA THR A 465 -4.43 16.83 -10.99
C THR A 465 -4.18 17.81 -9.83
N ASP A 466 -5.07 18.79 -9.67
CA ASP A 466 -5.04 19.83 -8.65
C ASP A 466 -5.73 19.42 -7.34
N HIS A 467 -6.47 18.31 -7.32
CA HIS A 467 -7.08 17.78 -6.09
C HIS A 467 -6.29 16.58 -5.59
N LYS A 468 -5.69 16.72 -4.39
CA LYS A 468 -4.91 15.66 -3.74
C LYS A 468 -5.67 15.09 -2.54
N GLY A 469 -5.62 13.77 -2.40
CA GLY A 469 -6.14 13.03 -1.25
C GLY A 469 -5.04 12.36 -0.45
N GLY A 470 -5.35 12.04 0.80
CA GLY A 470 -4.52 11.18 1.63
C GLY A 470 -4.64 9.73 1.17
N ILE A 471 -3.60 8.93 1.37
CA ILE A 471 -3.63 7.49 1.09
C ILE A 471 -4.05 6.78 2.38
N PHE A 472 -5.10 5.97 2.27
CA PHE A 472 -5.66 5.23 3.39
C PHE A 472 -5.78 3.75 3.07
N GLU A 473 -5.73 2.92 4.10
CA GLU A 473 -5.92 1.47 4.04
C GLU A 473 -7.20 1.11 4.79
N LEU A 474 -8.12 0.46 4.09
CA LEU A 474 -9.35 -0.10 4.64
C LEU A 474 -9.08 -1.53 5.05
N ARG A 475 -9.35 -1.86 6.31
CA ARG A 475 -9.06 -3.18 6.89
C ARG A 475 -10.34 -3.81 7.41
N SER A 476 -10.48 -5.12 7.24
CA SER A 476 -11.56 -5.87 7.89
C SER A 476 -11.41 -5.79 9.41
N ALA A 477 -12.50 -5.58 10.15
CA ALA A 477 -12.46 -5.43 11.61
C ALA A 477 -11.89 -6.70 12.29
N ALA A 478 -10.65 -6.61 12.78
CA ALA A 478 -9.89 -7.73 13.32
C ALA A 478 -10.25 -8.10 14.78
N LEU A 479 -11.17 -7.38 15.42
CA LEU A 479 -11.36 -7.44 16.87
C LEU A 479 -11.99 -8.74 17.40
N LEU A 480 -12.47 -9.65 16.52
CA LEU A 480 -13.02 -10.94 16.93
C LEU A 480 -12.57 -12.02 15.94
N ARG A 481 -11.88 -13.05 16.45
CA ARG A 481 -11.07 -14.05 15.70
C ARG A 481 -11.76 -14.86 14.59
N GLN A 482 -13.04 -14.63 14.29
CA GLN A 482 -13.78 -15.25 13.18
C GLN A 482 -14.51 -14.25 12.27
N HIS A 483 -14.42 -12.94 12.54
CA HIS A 483 -14.98 -11.90 11.69
C HIS A 483 -13.86 -11.31 10.84
N GLY A 484 -14.12 -11.05 9.55
CA GLY A 484 -13.13 -10.43 8.64
C GLY A 484 -12.51 -11.37 7.60
N VAL A 485 -12.74 -12.69 7.66
CA VAL A 485 -12.23 -13.65 6.66
C VAL A 485 -13.32 -13.96 5.64
N ILE A 486 -13.00 -13.85 4.34
CA ILE A 486 -13.87 -14.30 3.24
C ILE A 486 -13.24 -15.48 2.49
N PRO A 487 -14.04 -16.49 2.09
CA PRO A 487 -13.55 -17.60 1.27
C PRO A 487 -13.13 -17.11 -0.12
N MET A 488 -12.22 -17.85 -0.76
CA MET A 488 -11.61 -17.45 -2.04
C MET A 488 -12.62 -17.21 -3.17
N ASP A 489 -13.73 -17.94 -3.19
CA ASP A 489 -14.82 -17.77 -4.16
C ASP A 489 -15.52 -16.40 -4.07
N GLN A 490 -15.33 -15.66 -2.97
CA GLN A 490 -15.86 -14.31 -2.78
C GLN A 490 -14.86 -13.20 -3.11
N TRP A 491 -13.57 -13.49 -3.30
CA TRP A 491 -12.54 -12.46 -3.47
C TRP A 491 -12.79 -11.56 -4.69
N VAL A 492 -13.16 -12.15 -5.83
CA VAL A 492 -13.45 -11.39 -7.06
C VAL A 492 -14.64 -10.45 -6.85
N GLY A 493 -15.71 -10.94 -6.24
CA GLY A 493 -16.92 -10.15 -5.96
C GLY A 493 -16.63 -8.99 -5.01
N PHE A 494 -15.88 -9.27 -3.94
CA PHE A 494 -15.42 -8.25 -2.99
C PHE A 494 -14.61 -7.14 -3.66
N ALA A 495 -13.62 -7.51 -4.49
CA ALA A 495 -12.74 -6.55 -5.16
C ALA A 495 -13.53 -5.66 -6.14
N LEU A 496 -14.42 -6.25 -6.94
CA LEU A 496 -15.25 -5.51 -7.89
C LEU A 496 -16.27 -4.58 -7.23
N GLN A 497 -16.92 -5.02 -6.15
CA GLN A 497 -17.84 -4.19 -5.39
C GLN A 497 -17.12 -3.00 -4.77
N THR A 498 -15.93 -3.22 -4.19
CA THR A 498 -15.13 -2.14 -3.59
C THR A 498 -14.64 -1.15 -4.64
N HIS A 499 -14.20 -1.65 -5.80
CA HIS A 499 -13.82 -0.81 -6.94
C HIS A 499 -14.97 0.10 -7.37
N GLU A 500 -16.17 -0.48 -7.56
CA GLU A 500 -17.36 0.26 -7.97
C GLU A 500 -17.81 1.29 -6.92
N TYR A 501 -17.69 0.97 -5.63
CA TYR A 501 -17.94 1.92 -4.56
C TYR A 501 -17.03 3.16 -4.67
N PHE A 502 -15.73 2.96 -4.87
CA PHE A 502 -14.78 4.07 -4.97
C PHE A 502 -14.90 4.85 -6.28
N GLN A 503 -15.28 4.18 -7.38
CA GLN A 503 -15.66 4.85 -8.61
C GLN A 503 -16.84 5.83 -8.37
N ASN A 504 -17.88 5.37 -7.68
CA ASN A 504 -19.07 6.19 -7.39
C ASN A 504 -18.78 7.31 -6.37
N LEU A 505 -17.90 7.07 -5.38
CA LEU A 505 -17.48 8.08 -4.40
C LEU A 505 -16.82 9.30 -5.08
N GLU A 506 -16.18 9.08 -6.22
CA GLU A 506 -15.56 10.14 -7.04
C GLU A 506 -16.56 10.83 -7.98
N GLY A 507 -17.80 10.36 -8.04
CA GLY A 507 -18.81 10.86 -8.97
C GLY A 507 -18.51 10.54 -10.44
N ARG A 508 -17.85 9.40 -10.72
CA ARG A 508 -17.42 8.98 -12.07
C ARG A 508 -18.29 7.90 -12.72
#